data_AF-U5EXB9-F1
#
_entry.id   AF-U5EXB9-F1
#
_cell.length_a   1.000
_cell.length_b   1.000
_cell.length_c   1.000
_cell.angle_alpha   90.00
_cell.angle_beta   90.00
_cell.angle_gamma   90.00
#
_symmetry.space_group_name_H-M   'P 1'
#
loop_
_entity.id
_entity.type
_entity.pdbx_description
1 polymer ?
#
loop_
_entity_poly.entity_id
_entity_poly.type
_entity_poly.pdbx_seq_one_letter_code
_entity_poly.pdbx_strand_id
1 'polypeptide(L)' 'MAKSKNHTNHNQNQKAHKNGIRKPDRNRYESTRGMCQKFLRNLRFAKKGNISQEEAQKRFEERKEERAKQPKPIFL' A
#
# COMPACT_ATOMS: atom_id res chain seq x y z
N MET A 1 11.95 -46.49 34.11
CA MET A 1 11.33 -45.41 33.30
C MET A 1 11.55 -45.74 31.82
N ALA A 2 10.50 -46.08 31.07
CA ALA A 2 10.64 -46.36 29.64
C ALA A 2 10.70 -45.03 28.86
N LYS A 3 11.67 -44.87 27.95
CA LYS A 3 11.78 -43.66 27.12
C LYS A 3 10.77 -43.74 25.97
N SER A 4 10.00 -42.68 25.75
CA SER A 4 9.12 -42.52 24.58
C SER A 4 9.83 -41.75 23.46
N LYS A 5 9.22 -41.70 22.27
CA LYS A 5 9.75 -40.92 21.15
C LYS A 5 9.49 -39.42 21.37
N ASN A 6 10.55 -38.62 21.33
CA ASN A 6 10.49 -37.19 21.67
C ASN A 6 9.85 -36.30 20.59
N HIS A 7 9.88 -36.69 19.31
CA HIS A 7 9.32 -35.89 18.20
C HIS A 7 9.02 -36.75 16.96
N THR A 8 7.98 -36.38 16.19
CA THR A 8 7.67 -36.95 14.87
C THR A 8 6.92 -35.96 13.97
N ASN A 9 7.30 -35.90 12.69
CA ASN A 9 6.64 -35.08 11.66
C ASN A 9 5.75 -35.93 10.71
N HIS A 10 5.49 -37.19 11.05
CA HIS A 10 4.93 -38.18 10.12
C HIS A 10 3.56 -37.81 9.49
N ASN A 11 2.66 -37.19 10.25
CA ASN A 11 1.29 -36.89 9.82
C ASN A 11 1.03 -35.37 9.66
N GLN A 12 2.05 -34.51 9.74
CA GLN A 12 1.80 -33.07 9.66
C GLN A 12 1.44 -32.64 8.23
N ASN A 13 2.16 -33.17 7.23
CA ASN A 13 1.89 -32.86 5.83
C ASN A 13 0.49 -33.32 5.42
N GLN A 14 0.10 -34.56 5.77
CA GLN A 14 -1.23 -35.07 5.44
C GLN A 14 -2.32 -34.19 6.06
N LYS A 15 -2.18 -33.77 7.32
CA LYS A 15 -3.12 -32.84 7.97
C LYS A 15 -3.17 -31.47 7.30
N ALA A 16 -2.02 -30.90 6.93
CA ALA A 16 -1.95 -29.60 6.26
C ALA A 16 -2.63 -29.62 4.89
N HIS A 17 -2.56 -30.75 4.17
CA HIS A 17 -3.15 -30.89 2.84
C HIS A 17 -4.61 -31.35 2.83
N LYS A 18 -5.18 -31.87 3.94
CA LYS A 18 -6.60 -32.27 4.02
C LYS A 18 -7.56 -31.15 3.59
N ASN A 19 -7.29 -29.92 4.02
CA ASN A 19 -8.09 -28.74 3.68
C ASN A 19 -7.37 -27.80 2.69
N GLY A 20 -6.16 -28.17 2.27
CA GLY A 20 -5.27 -27.36 1.44
C GLY A 20 -4.63 -26.18 2.18
N ILE A 21 -3.36 -25.91 1.86
CA ILE A 21 -2.67 -24.68 2.30
C ILE A 21 -3.03 -23.57 1.31
N ARG A 22 -3.88 -22.64 1.72
CA ARG A 22 -4.33 -21.54 0.86
C ARG A 22 -3.29 -20.42 0.79
N LYS A 23 -3.12 -19.86 -0.41
CA LYS A 23 -2.32 -18.64 -0.61
C LYS A 23 -3.14 -17.42 -0.19
N PRO A 24 -2.51 -16.31 0.25
CA PRO A 24 -3.23 -15.07 0.50
C PRO A 24 -3.79 -14.51 -0.81
N ASP A 25 -4.96 -13.89 -0.72
CA ASP A 25 -5.63 -13.28 -1.87
C ASP A 25 -4.97 -11.96 -2.29
N ARG A 26 -5.00 -11.66 -3.59
CA ARG A 26 -4.54 -10.38 -4.13
C ARG A 26 -5.70 -9.39 -4.14
N ASN A 27 -5.65 -8.43 -3.22
CA ASN A 27 -6.67 -7.40 -3.12
C ASN A 27 -6.32 -6.19 -4.00
N ARG A 28 -7.32 -5.54 -4.60
CA ARG A 28 -7.13 -4.26 -5.33
C ARG A 28 -6.55 -3.17 -4.41
N TYR A 29 -6.89 -3.21 -3.12
CA TYR A 29 -6.41 -2.28 -2.11
C TYR A 29 -5.65 -3.05 -1.04
N GLU A 30 -4.38 -2.68 -0.85
CA GLU A 30 -3.51 -3.27 0.17
C GLU A 30 -3.74 -2.65 1.55
N SER A 31 -3.30 -3.36 2.59
CA SER A 31 -3.35 -2.82 3.95
C SER A 31 -2.33 -1.69 4.11
N THR A 32 -2.73 -0.58 4.74
CA THR A 32 -1.81 0.53 5.08
C THR A 32 -1.13 0.38 6.44
N ARG A 33 -1.21 -0.82 7.04
CA ARG A 33 -0.61 -1.11 8.35
C ARG A 33 0.91 -1.08 8.22
N GLY A 34 1.58 -0.34 9.10
CA GLY A 34 3.04 -0.16 9.06
C GLY A 34 3.52 0.99 8.16
N MET A 35 2.62 1.67 7.45
CA MET A 35 2.98 2.90 6.74
C MET A 35 3.29 4.05 7.71
N CYS A 36 4.17 4.96 7.28
CA CYS A 36 4.54 6.13 8.07
C CYS A 36 3.31 6.98 8.44
N GLN A 37 3.16 7.31 9.73
CA GLN A 37 2.02 8.06 10.23
C GLN A 37 1.90 9.46 9.62
N LYS A 38 3.04 10.11 9.30
CA LYS A 38 3.04 11.42 8.63
C LYS A 38 2.41 11.33 7.24
N PHE A 39 2.75 10.29 6.50
CA PHE A 39 2.15 10.01 5.19
C PHE A 39 0.65 9.74 5.31
N LEU A 40 0.22 8.91 6.28
CA LEU A 40 -1.19 8.61 6.47
C LEU A 40 -2.02 9.84 6.85
N ARG A 41 -1.47 10.76 7.68
CA ARG A 41 -2.12 12.04 8.00
C ARG A 41 -2.31 12.88 6.74
N ASN A 42 -1.25 13.03 5.92
CA ASN A 42 -1.34 13.78 4.67
C ASN A 42 -2.30 13.13 3.66
N LEU A 43 -2.27 11.80 3.52
CA LEU A 43 -3.14 11.06 2.61
C LEU A 43 -4.63 11.27 2.94
N ARG A 44 -4.98 11.37 4.23
CA ARG A 44 -6.35 11.68 4.66
C ARG A 44 -6.80 13.06 4.17
N PHE A 45 -5.95 14.07 4.32
CA PHE A 45 -6.25 15.43 3.86
C PHE A 45 -6.29 15.53 2.34
N ALA A 46 -5.34 14.90 1.64
CA ALA A 46 -5.31 14.84 0.19
C ALA A 46 -6.60 14.22 -0.38
N LYS A 47 -7.01 13.06 0.12
CA LYS A 47 -8.25 12.40 -0.32
C LYS A 47 -9.49 13.26 -0.06
N LYS A 48 -9.54 13.99 1.06
CA LYS A 48 -10.64 14.90 1.39
C LYS A 48 -10.67 16.14 0.50
N GLY A 49 -9.49 16.65 0.10
CA GLY A 49 -9.34 17.86 -0.70
C GLY A 49 -9.31 17.63 -2.22
N ASN A 50 -9.49 16.38 -2.69
CA ASN A 50 -9.54 16.09 -4.12
C ASN A 50 -10.82 16.67 -4.74
N ILE A 51 -10.63 17.57 -5.70
CA ILE A 51 -11.68 18.13 -6.56
C ILE A 51 -11.94 17.21 -7.76
N SER A 52 -12.94 17.54 -8.59
CA SER A 52 -13.20 16.80 -9.82
C SER A 52 -11.98 16.82 -10.74
N GLN A 53 -11.82 15.77 -11.56
CA GLN A 53 -10.68 15.66 -12.45
C GLN A 53 -10.62 16.81 -13.46
N GLU A 54 -11.78 17.22 -13.99
CA GLU A 54 -11.87 18.32 -14.96
C GLU A 54 -11.40 19.65 -14.36
N GLU A 55 -11.81 19.95 -13.12
CA GLU A 55 -11.41 21.17 -12.43
C GLU A 55 -9.93 21.15 -12.04
N ALA A 56 -9.42 19.97 -11.64
CA ALA A 56 -8.00 19.78 -11.37
C ALA A 56 -7.13 20.01 -12.60
N GLN A 57 -7.57 19.57 -13.78
CA GLN A 57 -6.86 19.75 -15.04
C GLN A 57 -6.80 21.23 -15.43
N LYS A 58 -7.93 21.94 -15.38
CA LYS A 58 -7.98 23.38 -15.67
C LYS A 58 -7.02 24.18 -14.79
N ARG A 59 -7.10 23.97 -13.47
CA ARG A 59 -6.20 24.63 -12.49
C ARG A 59 -4.73 24.29 -12.72
N PHE A 60 -4.43 23.10 -13.21
CA PHE A 60 -3.05 22.71 -13.51
C PHE A 60 -2.52 23.40 -14.77
N GLU A 61 -3.34 23.49 -15.82
CA GLU A 61 -3.00 24.20 -17.05
C GLU A 61 -2.73 25.69 -16.79
N GLU A 62 -3.63 26.35 -16.04
CA GLU A 62 -3.45 27.74 -15.61
C GLU A 62 -2.11 27.95 -14.88
N ARG A 63 -1.83 27.12 -13.87
CA ARG A 63 -0.56 27.19 -13.11
C ARG A 63 0.67 26.91 -13.96
N LYS A 64 0.55 26.01 -14.95
CA LYS A 64 1.64 25.68 -15.88
C LYS A 64 1.97 26.88 -16.75
N GLU A 65 0.95 27.56 -17.27
CA GLU A 65 1.11 28.79 -18.04
C GLU A 65 1.71 29.92 -17.20
N GLU A 66 1.24 30.10 -15.96
CA GLU A 66 1.82 31.08 -15.01
C GLU A 66 3.29 30.79 -14.72
N ARG A 67 3.64 29.52 -14.48
CA ARG A 67 5.03 29.13 -14.21
C ARG A 67 5.93 29.30 -15.43
N ALA A 68 5.40 29.13 -16.65
CA ALA A 68 6.16 29.39 -17.88
C ALA A 68 6.51 30.87 -18.07
N LYS A 69 5.71 31.78 -17.50
CA LYS A 69 5.98 33.23 -17.47
C LYS A 69 7.07 33.61 -16.45
N GLN A 70 7.32 32.75 -15.46
CA GLN A 70 8.33 33.00 -14.42
C GLN A 70 9.73 32.55 -14.87
N PRO A 71 10.81 33.23 -14.43
CA PRO A 71 12.17 32.81 -14.72
C PRO A 71 12.42 31.41 -14.16
N LYS A 72 13.23 30.62 -14.88
CA LYS A 72 13.55 29.24 -14.48
C LYS A 72 14.19 29.25 -13.08
N PRO A 73 13.78 28.34 -12.18
CA PRO A 73 14.38 28.29 -10.86
C PRO A 73 15.87 27.99 -11.00
N ILE A 74 16.68 28.78 -10.29
CA ILE A 74 18.11 28.53 -10.15
C ILE A 74 18.23 27.30 -9.26
N PHE A 75 18.84 26.24 -9.80
CA PHE A 75 19.20 25.08 -8.99
C PHE A 75 20.30 25.49 -8.01
N LEU A 76 20.11 25.18 -6.73
CA LEU A 76 21.19 25.19 -5.74
C LEU A 76 22.15 24.04 -6.01
#